data_AF-A0A1Y5E5F2-F1
#
_entry.id   AF-A0A1Y5E5F2-F1
#
_cell.length_a   1.000
_cell.length_b   1.000
_cell.length_c   1.000
_cell.angle_alpha   90.00
_cell.angle_beta   90.00
_cell.angle_gamma   90.00
#
_symmetry.space_group_name_H-M   'P 1'
#
loop_
_entity.id
_entity.type
_entity.pdbx_description
1 polymer ?
#
loop_
_entity_poly.entity_id
_entity_poly.type
_entity_poly.pdbx_seq_one_letter_code
_entity_poly.pdbx_strand_id
1 'polypeptide(L)'
;MPPKRPQSVTDDFGAERAIRRLHELSMLPNDSGELSPVIIRLEDNAADFFQNWREEHIKGDPAGRLLGWWGKLPGVCLRLALCFEYLKYSTSEKPEKFTVDRASVEAATVLLEAYLKPMAERVYGDAALPVELINAATLAKWIRKAKPEQINTRELQRNIRLSGLKTASEIAEAVTILEEGGWVRSDFYRSGSTTGQGRKNYIVNPKTRLAC
;
A
#
# COMPACT_ATOMS: atom_id res chain seq x y z
N MET A 1 37.21 11.18 2.59
CA MET A 1 38.10 10.02 2.40
C MET A 1 37.80 9.38 1.06
N PRO A 2 38.80 9.08 0.21
CA PRO A 2 38.58 8.30 -1.00
C PRO A 2 38.11 6.88 -0.63
N PRO A 3 37.15 6.29 -1.36
CA PRO A 3 36.69 4.93 -1.10
C PRO A 3 37.86 3.95 -1.27
N LYS A 4 38.13 3.13 -0.25
CA LYS A 4 39.21 2.15 -0.24
C LYS A 4 38.62 0.75 -0.43
N ARG A 5 39.17 -0.03 -1.36
CA ARG A 5 38.73 -1.42 -1.61
C ARG A 5 38.93 -2.25 -0.32
N PRO A 6 37.93 -3.03 0.13
CA PRO A 6 38.11 -3.98 1.22
C PRO A 6 39.26 -4.94 0.88
N GLN A 7 40.23 -5.08 1.79
CA GLN A 7 41.41 -5.95 1.62
C GLN A 7 41.32 -7.25 2.43
N SER A 8 40.33 -7.38 3.30
CA SER A 8 40.11 -8.57 4.11
C SER A 8 39.18 -9.55 3.39
N VAL A 9 39.50 -10.84 3.48
CA VAL A 9 38.57 -11.93 3.18
C VAL A 9 37.59 -12.04 4.35
N THR A 10 36.31 -12.29 4.08
CA THR A 10 35.27 -12.47 5.10
C THR A 10 35.67 -13.59 6.07
N ASP A 11 35.46 -13.40 7.38
CA ASP A 11 35.60 -14.48 8.36
C ASP A 11 34.42 -15.46 8.20
N ASP A 12 34.61 -16.44 7.31
CA ASP A 12 33.59 -17.44 6.97
C ASP A 12 33.11 -18.20 8.23
N PHE A 13 33.98 -18.40 9.24
CA PHE A 13 33.61 -19.06 10.49
C PHE A 13 32.65 -18.24 11.34
N GLY A 14 32.82 -16.91 11.37
CA GLY A 14 31.91 -16.00 12.07
C GLY A 14 30.52 -15.98 11.43
N ALA A 15 30.47 -15.86 10.11
CA ALA A 15 29.20 -15.87 9.36
C ALA A 15 28.48 -17.23 9.47
N GLU A 16 29.21 -18.34 9.35
CA GLU A 16 28.66 -19.69 9.50
C GLU A 16 28.05 -19.89 10.89
N ARG A 17 28.76 -19.47 11.95
CA ARG A 17 28.26 -19.56 13.33
C ARG A 17 26.98 -18.75 13.54
N ALA A 18 26.92 -17.54 12.99
CA ALA A 18 25.74 -16.68 13.07
C ALA A 18 24.52 -17.32 12.38
N ILE A 19 24.72 -17.86 11.17
CA ILE A 19 23.66 -18.55 10.42
C ILE A 19 23.18 -19.80 11.16
N ARG A 20 24.10 -20.62 11.69
CA ARG A 20 23.74 -21.81 12.50
C ARG A 20 22.87 -21.43 13.70
N ARG A 21 23.25 -20.38 14.44
CA ARG A 21 22.45 -19.89 15.58
C ARG A 21 21.04 -19.44 15.20
N LEU A 22 20.87 -18.85 14.01
CA LEU A 22 19.55 -18.47 13.51
C LEU A 22 18.72 -19.68 13.04
N HIS A 23 19.39 -20.69 12.48
CA HIS A 23 18.74 -21.94 12.07
C HIS A 23 18.29 -22.80 13.26
N GLU A 24 18.97 -22.67 14.40
CA GLU A 24 18.67 -23.39 15.65
C GLU A 24 17.56 -22.73 16.49
N LEU A 25 16.93 -21.65 16.00
CA LEU A 25 15.83 -20.99 16.70
C LEU A 25 14.68 -21.96 16.95
N SER A 26 14.28 -22.06 18.22
CA SER A 26 13.27 -23.02 18.67
C SER A 26 11.87 -22.46 18.57
N MET A 27 10.96 -23.22 17.95
CA MET A 27 9.52 -23.01 18.11
C MET A 27 9.05 -23.63 19.43
N LEU A 28 8.09 -23.00 20.10
CA LEU A 28 7.53 -23.53 21.35
C LEU A 28 6.16 -24.17 21.08
N PRO A 29 5.84 -25.29 21.75
CA PRO A 29 4.52 -25.90 21.64
C PRO A 29 3.44 -24.94 22.17
N ASN A 30 2.34 -24.81 21.45
CA ASN A 30 1.14 -24.09 21.90
C ASN A 30 0.31 -24.95 22.86
N ASP A 31 -0.82 -24.43 23.33
CA ASP A 31 -1.74 -25.12 24.25
C ASP A 31 -2.32 -26.43 23.67
N SER A 32 -2.24 -26.63 22.35
CA SER A 32 -2.65 -27.86 21.65
C SER A 32 -1.49 -28.84 21.39
N GLY A 33 -0.28 -28.52 21.86
CA GLY A 33 0.93 -29.33 21.67
C GLY A 33 1.62 -29.16 20.30
N GLU A 34 1.12 -28.28 19.44
CA GLU A 34 1.71 -28.00 18.12
C GLU A 34 2.83 -26.95 18.22
N LEU A 35 3.93 -27.16 17.51
CA LEU A 35 5.01 -26.17 17.43
C LEU A 35 4.48 -24.88 16.82
N SER A 36 4.69 -23.76 17.53
CA SER A 36 4.17 -22.45 17.16
C SER A 36 5.22 -21.35 17.24
N PRO A 37 5.07 -20.27 16.45
CA PRO A 37 5.95 -19.11 16.54
C PRO A 37 5.95 -18.49 17.94
N VAL A 38 7.13 -18.15 18.44
CA VAL A 38 7.29 -17.48 19.74
C VAL A 38 6.99 -15.99 19.59
N ILE A 39 6.13 -15.46 20.47
CA ILE A 39 5.85 -14.02 20.53
C ILE A 39 6.98 -13.32 21.27
N ILE A 40 7.75 -12.51 20.55
CA ILE A 40 8.75 -11.61 21.13
C ILE A 40 8.10 -10.25 21.42
N ARG A 41 8.25 -9.77 22.66
CA ARG A 41 7.68 -8.51 23.13
C ARG A 41 8.66 -7.37 22.94
N LEU A 42 8.13 -6.15 22.82
CA LEU A 42 8.92 -4.93 22.96
C LEU A 42 9.25 -4.68 24.42
N GLU A 43 10.37 -4.03 24.69
CA GLU A 43 10.58 -3.35 25.97
C GLU A 43 9.59 -2.18 26.12
N ASP A 44 9.26 -1.80 27.36
CA ASP A 44 8.25 -0.75 27.61
C ASP A 44 8.62 0.58 26.93
N ASN A 45 9.89 1.00 27.05
CA ASN A 45 10.39 2.21 26.39
C ASN A 45 10.40 2.14 24.85
N ALA A 46 10.51 0.93 24.29
CA ALA A 46 10.46 0.66 22.86
C ALA A 46 9.00 0.68 22.36
N ALA A 47 8.08 0.17 23.18
CA ALA A 47 6.64 0.24 22.93
C ALA A 47 6.14 1.69 22.92
N ASP A 48 6.53 2.49 23.91
CA ASP A 48 6.19 3.92 23.99
C ASP A 48 6.73 4.69 22.77
N PHE A 49 8.00 4.47 22.43
CA PHE A 49 8.61 5.07 21.24
C PHE A 49 7.88 4.68 19.96
N PHE A 50 7.59 3.38 19.79
CA PHE A 50 6.88 2.87 18.61
C PHE A 50 5.47 3.46 18.49
N GLN A 51 4.75 3.58 19.62
CA GLN A 51 3.41 4.14 19.62
C GLN A 51 3.44 5.62 19.21
N ASN A 52 4.37 6.41 19.76
CA ASN A 52 4.54 7.82 19.37
C ASN A 52 4.85 7.95 17.87
N TRP A 53 5.78 7.15 17.34
CA TRP A 53 6.07 7.13 15.91
C TRP A 53 4.84 6.73 15.08
N ARG A 54 4.06 5.76 15.54
CA ARG A 54 2.85 5.28 14.84
C ARG A 54 1.76 6.36 14.78
N GLU A 55 1.59 7.13 15.84
CA GLU A 55 0.65 8.26 15.87
C GLU A 55 1.03 9.34 14.87
N GLU A 56 2.32 9.72 14.80
CA GLU A 56 2.81 10.66 13.79
C GLU A 56 2.66 10.08 12.37
N HIS A 57 2.96 8.80 12.18
CA HIS A 57 2.85 8.14 10.88
C HIS A 57 1.43 8.12 10.30
N ILE A 58 0.41 8.00 11.16
CA ILE A 58 -1.02 8.03 10.77
C ILE A 58 -1.45 9.41 10.29
N LYS A 59 -0.78 10.49 10.72
CA LYS A 59 -1.06 11.85 10.24
C LYS A 59 -0.62 12.08 8.79
N GLY A 60 0.19 11.18 8.22
CA GLY A 60 0.55 11.24 6.80
C GLY A 60 -0.66 11.02 5.89
N ASP A 61 -0.70 11.72 4.76
CA ASP A 61 -1.81 11.69 3.79
C ASP A 61 -1.37 11.14 2.42
N PRO A 62 -0.99 9.85 2.32
CA PRO A 62 -0.62 9.24 1.05
C PRO A 62 -1.86 8.93 0.19
N ALA A 63 -1.74 9.10 -1.13
CA ALA A 63 -2.83 8.80 -2.06
C ALA A 63 -2.65 7.47 -2.81
N GLY A 64 -3.75 6.96 -3.35
CA GLY A 64 -3.74 5.85 -4.31
C GLY A 64 -3.10 4.56 -3.77
N ARG A 65 -2.22 3.93 -4.58
CA ARG A 65 -1.55 2.67 -4.19
C ARG A 65 -0.58 2.84 -3.02
N LEU A 66 -0.03 4.04 -2.85
CA LEU A 66 0.87 4.35 -1.74
C LEU A 66 0.14 4.22 -0.40
N LEU A 67 -1.15 4.61 -0.32
CA LEU A 67 -1.97 4.48 0.89
C LEU A 67 -2.01 3.04 1.44
N GLY A 68 -2.21 2.07 0.54
CA GLY A 68 -2.27 0.65 0.92
C GLY A 68 -0.94 0.09 1.42
N TRP A 69 0.18 0.64 0.94
CA TRP A 69 1.51 0.31 1.44
C TRP A 69 1.82 1.04 2.76
N TRP A 70 1.44 2.32 2.85
CA TRP A 70 1.62 3.17 4.02
C TRP A 70 0.99 2.56 5.27
N GLY A 71 -0.27 2.10 5.17
CA GLY A 71 -0.96 1.44 6.31
C GLY A 71 -0.28 0.15 6.80
N LYS A 72 0.68 -0.42 6.06
CA LYS A 72 1.44 -1.62 6.46
C LYS A 72 2.73 -1.27 7.19
N LEU A 73 3.22 -0.02 7.12
CA LEU A 73 4.52 0.35 7.66
C LEU A 73 4.67 0.10 9.17
N PRO A 74 3.65 0.26 10.03
CA PRO A 74 3.79 -0.09 11.44
C PRO A 74 4.15 -1.57 11.63
N GLY A 75 3.51 -2.46 10.87
CA GLY A 75 3.86 -3.87 10.91
C GLY A 75 5.23 -4.19 10.29
N VAL A 76 5.65 -3.43 9.28
CA VAL A 76 6.99 -3.57 8.68
C VAL A 76 8.07 -3.11 9.66
N CYS A 77 7.84 -2.01 10.38
CA CYS A 77 8.74 -1.48 11.40
C CYS A 77 9.06 -2.53 12.46
N LEU A 78 8.03 -3.17 13.03
CA LEU A 78 8.20 -4.20 14.05
C LEU A 78 8.96 -5.43 13.53
N ARG A 79 8.71 -5.84 12.28
CA ARG A 79 9.44 -6.95 11.66
C ARG A 79 10.91 -6.62 11.41
N LEU A 80 11.21 -5.39 10.97
CA LEU A 80 12.60 -4.92 10.80
C LEU A 80 13.33 -4.86 12.14
N ALA A 81 12.70 -4.29 13.17
CA ALA A 81 13.26 -4.24 14.51
C ALA A 81 13.56 -5.66 15.05
N LEU A 82 12.63 -6.61 14.85
CA LEU A 82 12.84 -8.01 15.20
C LEU A 82 13.99 -8.64 14.41
N CYS A 83 14.12 -8.38 13.10
CA CYS A 83 15.25 -8.83 12.31
C CYS A 83 16.58 -8.28 12.85
N PHE A 84 16.62 -7.01 13.27
CA PHE A 84 17.83 -6.41 13.85
C PHE A 84 18.21 -7.07 15.18
N GLU A 85 17.24 -7.41 16.03
CA GLU A 85 17.51 -8.18 17.24
C GLU A 85 18.07 -9.57 16.93
N TYR A 86 17.51 -10.27 15.94
CA TYR A 86 18.04 -11.58 15.55
C TYR A 86 19.44 -11.48 14.95
N LEU A 87 19.75 -10.43 14.20
CA LEU A 87 21.11 -10.16 13.73
C LEU A 87 22.06 -9.94 14.91
N LYS A 88 21.68 -9.09 15.89
CA LYS A 88 22.45 -8.90 17.13
C LYS A 88 22.65 -10.23 17.86
N TYR A 89 21.60 -11.02 18.03
CA TYR A 89 21.64 -12.35 18.65
C TYR A 89 22.61 -13.28 17.95
N SER A 90 22.59 -13.31 16.61
CA SER A 90 23.41 -14.23 15.82
C SER A 90 24.91 -13.99 15.98
N THR A 91 25.31 -12.76 16.26
CA THR A 91 26.73 -12.35 16.36
C THR A 91 27.20 -12.06 17.79
N SER A 92 26.35 -12.20 18.80
CA SER A 92 26.69 -11.89 20.20
C SER A 92 26.37 -13.03 21.15
N GLU A 93 26.79 -12.93 22.40
CA GLU A 93 26.44 -13.90 23.46
C GLU A 93 25.04 -13.66 24.05
N LYS A 94 24.19 -12.86 23.38
CA LYS A 94 22.82 -12.59 23.83
C LYS A 94 22.01 -13.90 23.91
N PRO A 95 21.18 -14.09 24.96
CA PRO A 95 20.30 -15.26 25.06
C PRO A 95 19.25 -15.26 23.94
N GLU A 96 18.76 -16.44 23.58
CA GLU A 96 17.71 -16.63 22.56
C GLU A 96 16.37 -16.00 22.99
N LYS A 97 16.10 -15.97 24.30
CA LYS A 97 14.98 -15.23 24.87
C LYS A 97 15.39 -13.78 25.10
N PHE A 98 14.82 -12.89 24.31
CA PHE A 98 15.03 -11.45 24.44
C PHE A 98 13.73 -10.68 24.21
N THR A 99 13.76 -9.41 24.59
CA THR A 99 12.82 -8.38 24.17
C THR A 99 13.44 -7.55 23.04
N VAL A 100 12.60 -6.94 22.21
CA VAL A 100 13.07 -5.97 21.22
C VAL A 100 13.38 -4.66 21.92
N ASP A 101 14.65 -4.25 21.83
CA ASP A 101 15.13 -3.03 22.45
C ASP A 101 14.70 -1.78 21.66
N ARG A 102 14.74 -0.64 22.33
CA ARG A 102 14.37 0.65 21.73
C ARG A 102 15.26 1.01 20.53
N ALA A 103 16.55 0.68 20.60
CA ALA A 103 17.49 1.02 19.53
C ALA A 103 17.18 0.30 18.22
N SER A 104 16.69 -0.95 18.28
CA SER A 104 16.23 -1.73 17.13
C SER A 104 14.98 -1.11 16.49
N VAL A 105 14.05 -0.63 17.32
CA VAL A 105 12.86 0.09 16.82
C VAL A 105 13.26 1.42 16.19
N GLU A 106 14.11 2.21 16.84
CA GLU A 106 14.62 3.47 16.30
C GLU A 106 15.34 3.26 14.95
N ALA A 107 16.23 2.28 14.86
CA ALA A 107 16.91 1.94 13.60
C ALA A 107 15.92 1.56 12.50
N ALA A 108 14.87 0.81 12.83
CA ALA A 108 13.83 0.43 11.88
C ALA A 108 13.03 1.65 11.41
N THR A 109 12.67 2.56 12.32
CA THR A 109 12.01 3.83 11.95
C THR A 109 12.89 4.69 11.07
N VAL A 110 14.19 4.80 11.36
CA VAL A 110 15.13 5.58 10.54
C VAL A 110 15.22 5.01 9.12
N LEU A 111 15.33 3.69 8.98
CA LEU A 111 15.34 3.04 7.66
C LEU A 111 14.04 3.30 6.89
N LEU A 112 12.90 3.26 7.59
CA LEU A 112 11.59 3.53 6.99
C LEU A 112 11.46 4.98 6.51
N GLU A 113 11.79 5.95 7.36
CA GLU A 113 11.67 7.37 7.05
C GLU A 113 12.71 7.85 6.02
N ALA A 114 13.98 7.47 6.21
CA ALA A 114 15.08 8.00 5.41
C ALA A 114 15.21 7.34 4.03
N TYR A 115 14.70 6.12 3.87
CA TYR A 115 14.88 5.35 2.64
C TYR A 115 13.59 4.78 2.09
N LEU A 116 12.88 3.94 2.84
CA LEU A 116 11.77 3.16 2.27
C LEU A 116 10.60 4.04 1.84
N LYS A 117 10.18 5.02 2.66
CA LYS A 117 9.11 5.96 2.32
C LYS A 117 9.47 6.81 1.09
N PRO A 118 10.62 7.52 1.03
CA PRO A 118 11.03 8.25 -0.16
C PRO A 118 11.11 7.38 -1.42
N MET A 119 11.56 6.13 -1.30
CA MET A 119 11.62 5.23 -2.45
C MET A 119 10.23 4.76 -2.89
N ALA A 120 9.34 4.48 -1.94
CA ALA A 120 7.96 4.15 -2.24
C ALA A 120 7.23 5.35 -2.87
N GLU A 121 7.47 6.57 -2.41
CA GLU A 121 6.94 7.78 -3.04
C GLU A 121 7.44 7.95 -4.47
N ARG A 122 8.70 7.64 -4.78
CA ARG A 122 9.18 7.66 -6.17
C ARG A 122 8.49 6.60 -7.02
N VAL A 123 8.45 5.35 -6.54
CA VAL A 123 7.90 4.22 -7.30
C VAL A 123 6.37 4.33 -7.47
N TYR A 124 5.66 4.72 -6.40
CA TYR A 124 4.21 4.87 -6.43
C TYR A 124 3.79 6.24 -6.95
N GLY A 125 4.58 7.29 -6.77
CA GLY A 125 4.33 8.65 -7.24
C GLY A 125 4.53 8.79 -8.75
N ASP A 126 5.59 8.20 -9.31
CA ASP A 126 5.72 8.05 -10.77
C ASP A 126 4.58 7.19 -11.36
N ALA A 127 3.97 6.31 -10.54
CA ALA A 127 2.82 5.50 -10.88
C ALA A 127 1.47 6.06 -10.38
N ALA A 128 1.44 7.24 -9.76
CA ALA A 128 0.23 7.84 -9.19
C ALA A 128 -0.44 8.69 -10.25
N LEU A 129 -1.25 8.06 -11.08
CA LEU A 129 -2.24 8.77 -11.88
C LEU A 129 -3.12 9.62 -10.95
N PRO A 130 -3.39 10.90 -11.27
CA PRO A 130 -4.43 11.70 -10.64
C PRO A 130 -5.71 10.89 -10.39
N VAL A 131 -6.41 11.16 -9.28
CA VAL A 131 -7.56 10.36 -8.83
C VAL A 131 -8.65 10.32 -9.92
N GLU A 132 -8.83 11.41 -10.64
CA GLU A 132 -9.75 11.58 -11.75
C GLU A 132 -9.40 10.63 -12.91
N LEU A 133 -8.11 10.47 -13.21
CA LEU A 133 -7.61 9.52 -14.22
C LEU A 133 -7.74 8.06 -13.76
N ILE A 134 -7.51 7.77 -12.47
CA ILE A 134 -7.76 6.43 -11.90
C ILE A 134 -9.25 6.08 -11.99
N ASN A 135 -10.13 7.04 -11.67
CA ASN A 135 -11.57 6.90 -11.72
C ASN A 135 -12.06 6.71 -13.17
N ALA A 136 -11.56 7.50 -14.11
CA ALA A 136 -11.82 7.34 -15.54
C ALA A 136 -11.37 5.96 -16.06
N ALA A 137 -10.18 5.50 -15.66
CA ALA A 137 -9.68 4.17 -16.02
C ALA A 137 -10.54 3.04 -15.43
N THR A 138 -11.04 3.22 -14.20
CA THR A 138 -11.96 2.27 -13.55
C THR A 138 -13.29 2.18 -14.30
N LEU A 139 -13.85 3.33 -14.67
CA LEU A 139 -15.07 3.41 -15.48
C LEU A 139 -14.86 2.79 -16.88
N ALA A 140 -13.75 3.08 -17.55
CA ALA A 140 -13.39 2.51 -18.85
C ALA A 140 -13.27 0.98 -18.81
N LYS A 141 -12.62 0.43 -17.77
CA LYS A 141 -12.54 -1.04 -17.56
C LYS A 141 -13.92 -1.66 -17.39
N TRP A 142 -14.80 -1.01 -16.63
CA TRP A 142 -16.17 -1.47 -16.48
C TRP A 142 -16.94 -1.41 -17.81
N ILE A 143 -16.82 -0.32 -18.59
CA ILE A 143 -17.44 -0.21 -19.92
C ILE A 143 -17.01 -1.36 -20.84
N ARG A 144 -15.73 -1.72 -20.85
CA ARG A 144 -15.23 -2.86 -21.65
C ARG A 144 -15.84 -4.19 -21.21
N LYS A 145 -16.04 -4.38 -19.91
CA LYS A 145 -16.57 -5.62 -19.34
C LYS A 145 -18.08 -5.76 -19.53
N ALA A 146 -18.83 -4.71 -19.20
CA ALA A 146 -20.30 -4.71 -19.24
C ALA A 146 -20.87 -4.37 -20.63
N LYS A 147 -20.07 -3.76 -21.50
CA LYS A 147 -20.42 -3.33 -22.87
C LYS A 147 -21.74 -2.53 -22.97
N PRO A 148 -22.04 -1.61 -22.05
CA PRO A 148 -23.30 -0.88 -22.05
C PRO A 148 -23.40 0.03 -23.27
N GLU A 149 -24.59 0.18 -23.86
CA GLU A 149 -24.80 1.13 -24.95
C GLU A 149 -24.86 2.58 -24.45
N GLN A 150 -25.37 2.77 -23.24
CA GLN A 150 -25.50 4.06 -22.58
C GLN A 150 -25.11 3.96 -21.11
N ILE A 151 -24.60 5.05 -20.55
CA ILE A 151 -24.31 5.18 -19.13
C ILE A 151 -25.09 6.35 -18.52
N ASN A 152 -25.59 6.16 -17.31
CA ASN A 152 -26.26 7.19 -16.53
C ASN A 152 -25.52 7.43 -15.21
N THR A 153 -25.25 8.69 -14.87
CA THR A 153 -24.45 9.02 -13.67
C THR A 153 -25.12 8.63 -12.35
N ARG A 154 -26.46 8.66 -12.27
CA ARG A 154 -27.20 8.22 -11.07
C ARG A 154 -27.17 6.71 -10.91
N GLU A 155 -27.24 5.98 -12.01
CA GLU A 155 -27.15 4.51 -12.01
C GLU A 155 -25.74 4.05 -11.60
N LEU A 156 -24.70 4.70 -12.14
CA LEU A 156 -23.31 4.48 -11.74
C LEU A 156 -23.13 4.69 -10.23
N GLN A 157 -23.72 5.76 -9.69
CA GLN A 157 -23.61 6.10 -8.26
C GLN A 157 -24.37 5.14 -7.35
N ARG A 158 -25.63 4.81 -7.67
CA ARG A 158 -26.53 4.11 -6.75
C ARG A 158 -26.51 2.60 -6.87
N ASN A 159 -26.41 2.10 -8.11
CA ASN A 159 -26.60 0.68 -8.42
C ASN A 159 -25.27 -0.02 -8.70
N ILE A 160 -24.43 0.55 -9.57
CA ILE A 160 -23.18 -0.11 -10.00
C ILE A 160 -22.08 0.02 -8.96
N ARG A 161 -21.95 1.19 -8.31
CA ARG A 161 -21.05 1.45 -7.17
C ARG A 161 -19.60 1.02 -7.44
N LEU A 162 -18.99 1.59 -8.49
CA LEU A 162 -17.59 1.34 -8.81
C LEU A 162 -16.66 1.92 -7.73
N SER A 163 -15.55 1.22 -7.47
CA SER A 163 -14.53 1.69 -6.52
C SER A 163 -14.00 3.06 -6.94
N GLY A 164 -13.90 4.00 -6.00
CA GLY A 164 -13.46 5.39 -6.26
C GLY A 164 -14.51 6.33 -6.87
N LEU A 165 -15.69 5.82 -7.24
CA LEU A 165 -16.78 6.58 -7.88
C LEU A 165 -18.03 6.60 -6.99
N LYS A 166 -17.92 7.23 -5.81
CA LYS A 166 -18.97 7.25 -4.78
C LYS A 166 -19.83 8.52 -4.85
N THR A 167 -19.22 9.64 -5.23
CA THR A 167 -19.88 10.95 -5.27
C THR A 167 -20.24 11.35 -6.70
N ALA A 168 -21.16 12.30 -6.82
CA ALA A 168 -21.55 12.84 -8.12
C ALA A 168 -20.41 13.64 -8.79
N SER A 169 -19.49 14.24 -8.01
CA SER A 169 -18.33 14.98 -8.54
C SER A 169 -17.32 14.03 -9.17
N GLU A 170 -16.91 12.99 -8.44
CA GLU A 170 -15.97 11.97 -8.90
C GLU A 170 -16.43 11.32 -10.22
N ILE A 171 -17.74 11.05 -10.33
CA ILE A 171 -18.34 10.48 -11.54
C ILE A 171 -18.32 11.51 -12.68
N ALA A 172 -18.60 12.77 -12.41
CA ALA A 172 -18.60 13.81 -13.44
C ALA A 172 -17.20 14.06 -14.00
N GLU A 173 -16.17 14.12 -13.15
CA GLU A 173 -14.76 14.28 -13.55
C GLU A 173 -14.30 13.10 -14.40
N ALA A 174 -14.59 11.87 -13.96
CA ALA A 174 -14.24 10.66 -14.71
C ALA A 174 -14.94 10.60 -16.08
N VAL A 175 -16.21 11.02 -16.16
CA VAL A 175 -16.96 11.06 -17.43
C VAL A 175 -16.39 12.13 -18.36
N THR A 176 -15.98 13.29 -17.83
CA THR A 176 -15.38 14.37 -18.61
C THR A 176 -14.10 13.88 -19.30
N ILE A 177 -13.22 13.20 -18.56
CA ILE A 177 -11.99 12.60 -19.11
C ILE A 177 -12.30 11.57 -20.20
N LEU A 178 -13.33 10.74 -20.00
CA LEU A 178 -13.73 9.75 -21.01
C LEU A 178 -14.39 10.40 -22.24
N GLU A 179 -15.07 11.53 -22.07
CA GLU A 179 -15.66 12.30 -23.17
C GLU A 179 -14.55 12.95 -24.02
N GLU A 180 -13.57 13.58 -23.38
CA GLU A 180 -12.36 14.11 -24.04
C GLU A 180 -11.58 13.00 -24.78
N GLY A 181 -11.48 11.82 -24.17
CA GLY A 181 -10.86 10.64 -24.78
C GLY A 181 -11.71 9.95 -25.86
N GLY A 182 -12.92 10.44 -26.16
CA GLY A 182 -13.80 9.90 -27.20
C GLY A 182 -14.45 8.55 -26.87
N TRP A 183 -14.46 8.15 -25.59
CA TRP A 183 -15.10 6.91 -25.12
C TRP A 183 -16.60 7.04 -24.97
N VAL A 184 -17.08 8.22 -24.57
CA VAL A 184 -18.48 8.52 -24.36
C VAL A 184 -18.82 9.89 -24.96
N ARG A 185 -20.09 10.12 -25.27
CA ARG A 185 -20.59 11.41 -25.72
C ARG A 185 -21.86 11.75 -24.96
N SER A 186 -21.97 12.99 -24.50
CA SER A 186 -23.20 13.51 -23.92
C SER A 186 -24.39 13.33 -24.88
N ASP A 187 -25.44 12.66 -24.39
CA ASP A 187 -26.73 12.55 -25.04
C ASP A 187 -27.79 13.14 -24.11
N PHE A 188 -27.67 14.45 -23.89
CA PHE A 188 -28.58 15.19 -23.04
C PHE A 188 -29.91 15.40 -23.78
N TYR A 189 -30.71 14.33 -23.87
CA TYR A 189 -32.06 14.44 -24.41
C TYR A 189 -33.00 15.07 -23.36
N ARG A 190 -33.60 16.21 -23.69
CA ARG A 190 -34.73 16.78 -22.94
C ARG A 190 -36.03 16.37 -23.60
N SER A 191 -36.71 15.37 -23.05
CA SER A 191 -38.12 15.08 -23.37
C SER A 191 -39.00 15.43 -22.18
N GLY A 192 -39.70 16.56 -22.23
CA GLY A 192 -40.77 16.90 -21.29
C GLY A 192 -40.79 18.35 -20.79
N SER A 193 -41.99 18.85 -20.49
CA SER A 193 -42.32 20.21 -20.05
C SER A 193 -42.20 20.45 -18.53
N THR A 194 -41.48 19.60 -17.79
CA THR A 194 -41.35 19.71 -16.33
C THR A 194 -40.06 20.43 -15.92
N THR A 195 -40.16 21.40 -15.02
CA THR A 195 -39.03 22.14 -14.42
C THR A 195 -38.18 21.22 -13.54
N GLY A 196 -37.19 20.55 -14.13
CA GLY A 196 -36.24 19.69 -13.41
C GLY A 196 -34.96 19.46 -14.22
N GLN A 197 -33.85 19.14 -13.53
CA GLN A 197 -32.55 18.92 -14.18
C GLN A 197 -32.60 17.67 -15.08
N GLY A 198 -32.23 17.82 -16.36
CA GLY A 198 -32.26 16.76 -17.36
C GLY A 198 -31.42 15.54 -17.00
N ARG A 199 -31.78 14.37 -17.55
CA ARG A 199 -31.05 13.11 -17.32
C ARG A 199 -29.64 13.23 -17.92
N LYS A 200 -28.61 13.03 -17.10
CA LYS A 200 -27.21 12.98 -17.56
C LYS A 200 -26.88 11.60 -18.15
N ASN A 201 -27.40 11.35 -19.34
CA ASN A 201 -27.12 10.16 -20.13
C ASN A 201 -25.94 10.42 -21.06
N TYR A 202 -25.10 9.40 -21.26
CA TYR A 202 -24.01 9.43 -22.21
C TYR A 202 -24.03 8.17 -23.06
N ILE A 203 -23.90 8.32 -24.37
CA ILE A 203 -23.79 7.22 -25.33
C ILE A 203 -22.34 6.73 -25.31
N VAL A 204 -22.16 5.41 -25.21
CA VAL A 204 -20.83 4.79 -25.24
C VAL A 204 -20.42 4.50 -26.67
N ASN A 205 -19.20 4.93 -27.03
CA ASN A 205 -18.62 4.65 -28.34
C ASN A 205 -18.57 3.13 -28.61
N PRO A 206 -19.17 2.62 -29.69
CA PRO A 206 -19.17 1.19 -30.00
C PRO A 206 -17.76 0.59 -30.10
N LYS A 207 -16.78 1.36 -30.58
CA LYS A 207 -15.40 0.88 -30.76
C LYS A 207 -14.69 0.57 -29.45
N THR A 208 -15.07 1.21 -28.34
CA THR A 208 -14.45 0.99 -27.03
C THR A 208 -15.00 -0.24 -26.30
N ARG A 209 -16.09 -0.84 -26.82
CA ARG A 209 -16.70 -2.07 -26.28
C ARG A 209 -16.24 -3.35 -26.97
N LEU A 210 -15.63 -3.22 -28.14
CA LEU A 210 -15.08 -4.34 -28.91
C LEU A 210 -13.65 -4.59 -28.39
N ALA A 211 -13.43 -5.72 -27.75
CA ALA A 211 -12.06 -6.14 -27.42
C ALA A 211 -11.32 -6.45 -28.73
N CYS A 212 -10.11 -5.90 -28.89
CA CYS A 212 -9.10 -6.59 -29.70
C CYS A 212 -8.73 -7.90 -28.99
#